data_AF-A0A7J3WN08-F1
#
_entry.id   AF-A0A7J3WN08-F1
#
_cell.length_a   1.000
_cell.length_b   1.000
_cell.length_c   1.000
_cell.angle_alpha   90.00
_cell.angle_beta   90.00
_cell.angle_gamma   90.00
#
_symmetry.space_group_name_H-M   'P 1'
#
loop_
_entity.id
_entity.type
_entity.pdbx_description
1 polymer ?
#
loop_
_entity_poly.entity_id
_entity_poly.type
_entity_poly.pdbx_seq_one_letter_code
_entity_poly.pdbx_strand_id
1 'polypeptide(L)'
;MLRRTPLAHPVGFAVLFFLFILVGVVANHVMSDLAHDVSLRFAAYVLTGIGFYALGTRIRIPPSPRALLALSLILLIIATVREYGPWAFVSATIVAAIYWQWNTLRPRLHLASIAGIVLLAANLFATGSVPLLEPTLRFSSQTIAFVFGYSLLFIGVAFTFPRDRRLAAVLTVCGGSILMLYGFRSYLLVLVLLLGISWWMQGRASARTGIGAVAVACIIIVGIGYVTTLLLPQQWHLLPHELVAYRIGFTTHMLDIACREAGWWGIFHGSLWTHAATSPIVGSVVAGGGNITTTVIGPLILDGGILELSLMSVLGSIMATLYERARSTPMHVPYYA
;
A
#
# COMPACT_ATOMS: atom_id res chain seq x y z
N MET A 1 14.21 -11.34 29.39
CA MET A 1 13.38 -11.80 28.26
C MET A 1 12.18 -10.87 28.10
N LEU A 2 12.28 -9.86 27.24
CA LEU A 2 11.10 -9.04 26.88
C LEU A 2 10.21 -9.89 25.96
N ARG A 3 9.01 -10.27 26.43
CA ARG A 3 7.95 -10.80 25.56
C ARG A 3 7.74 -9.76 24.46
N ARG A 4 8.26 -10.02 23.26
CA ARG A 4 7.99 -9.21 22.08
C ARG A 4 6.50 -9.40 21.79
N THR A 5 5.66 -8.47 22.25
CA THR A 5 4.27 -8.38 21.81
C THR A 5 4.29 -8.22 20.30
N PRO A 6 3.71 -9.16 19.52
CA PRO A 6 3.70 -9.03 18.08
C PRO A 6 2.92 -7.75 17.73
N LEU A 7 3.54 -6.89 16.93
CA LEU A 7 3.00 -5.57 16.54
C LEU A 7 1.68 -5.65 15.74
N ALA A 8 1.26 -6.84 15.30
CA ALA A 8 0.07 -7.03 14.51
C ALA A 8 -0.70 -8.29 14.96
N HIS A 9 -1.51 -8.16 16.01
CA HIS A 9 -2.53 -9.16 16.32
C HIS A 9 -3.62 -9.11 15.24
N PRO A 10 -4.06 -10.24 14.64
CA PRO A 10 -5.09 -10.24 13.60
C PRO A 10 -6.38 -9.53 14.04
N VAL A 11 -6.83 -9.79 15.27
CA VAL A 11 -7.97 -9.07 15.86
C VAL A 11 -7.70 -7.57 16.01
N GLY A 12 -6.45 -7.18 16.30
CA GLY A 12 -6.08 -5.76 16.39
C GLY A 12 -6.28 -5.02 15.07
N PHE A 13 -5.99 -5.66 13.93
CA PHE A 13 -6.30 -5.10 12.61
C PHE A 13 -7.80 -4.88 12.42
N ALA A 14 -8.63 -5.89 12.72
CA ALA A 14 -10.09 -5.76 12.58
C ALA A 14 -10.67 -4.64 13.47
N VAL A 15 -10.18 -4.51 14.71
CA VAL A 15 -10.58 -3.45 15.63
C VAL A 15 -10.14 -2.07 15.11
N LEU A 16 -8.89 -1.92 14.69
CA LEU A 16 -8.38 -0.65 14.14
C LEU A 16 -9.11 -0.27 12.85
N PHE A 17 -9.41 -1.24 11.99
CA PHE A 17 -10.19 -0.99 10.77
C PHE A 17 -11.62 -0.54 11.10
N PHE A 18 -12.29 -1.19 12.05
CA PHE A 18 -13.61 -0.77 12.51
C PHE A 18 -13.60 0.64 13.12
N LEU A 19 -12.62 0.94 13.97
CA LEU A 19 -12.43 2.27 14.54
C LEU A 19 -12.16 3.33 13.45
N PHE A 20 -11.35 3.00 12.45
CA PHE A 20 -11.12 3.88 11.30
C PHE A 20 -12.42 4.20 10.56
N ILE A 21 -13.28 3.20 10.32
CA ILE A 21 -14.59 3.41 9.70
C ILE A 21 -15.47 4.30 10.59
N LEU A 22 -15.54 4.02 11.89
CA LEU A 22 -16.35 4.82 12.83
C LEU A 22 -15.91 6.29 12.85
N VAL A 23 -14.60 6.54 12.96
CA VAL A 23 -14.02 7.89 12.93
C VAL A 23 -14.34 8.57 11.60
N GLY A 24 -14.28 7.83 10.48
CA GLY A 24 -14.62 8.38 9.18
C GLY A 24 -16.10 8.75 9.04
N VAL A 25 -17.01 7.93 9.55
CA VAL A 25 -18.45 8.25 9.60
C VAL A 25 -18.71 9.53 10.39
N VAL A 26 -18.06 9.67 11.56
CA VAL A 26 -18.16 10.90 12.35
C VAL A 26 -17.56 12.09 11.60
N ALA A 27 -16.37 11.96 11.05
CA ALA A 27 -15.70 13.02 10.30
C ALA A 27 -16.53 13.47 9.08
N ASN A 28 -17.18 12.52 8.41
CA ASN A 28 -18.08 12.76 7.30
C ASN A 28 -19.30 13.61 7.70
N HIS A 29 -19.87 13.42 8.89
CA HIS A 29 -20.94 14.28 9.41
C HIS A 29 -20.45 15.65 9.89
N VAL A 30 -19.24 15.73 10.42
CA VAL A 30 -18.66 17.00 10.92
C VAL A 30 -18.23 17.92 9.78
N MET A 31 -17.83 17.36 8.64
CA MET A 31 -17.40 18.11 7.46
C MET A 31 -18.62 18.45 6.60
N SER A 32 -19.04 19.72 6.57
CA SER A 32 -20.24 20.20 5.86
C SER A 32 -20.30 19.76 4.40
N ASP A 33 -19.15 19.71 3.74
CA ASP A 33 -19.03 19.41 2.31
C ASP A 33 -19.14 17.91 1.99
N LEU A 34 -19.08 17.07 3.03
CA LEU A 34 -19.17 15.61 2.93
C LEU A 34 -20.43 15.07 3.63
N ALA A 35 -21.15 15.90 4.39
CA ALA A 35 -22.27 15.50 5.22
C ALA A 35 -23.35 14.75 4.41
N HIS A 36 -23.42 13.44 4.62
CA HIS A 36 -24.45 12.57 4.06
C HIS A 36 -24.76 11.45 5.02
N ASP A 37 -26.00 10.97 4.98
CA ASP A 37 -26.43 9.78 5.72
C ASP A 37 -25.74 8.55 5.13
N VAL A 38 -25.05 7.82 5.99
CA VAL A 38 -24.36 6.58 5.62
C VAL A 38 -25.38 5.52 5.22
N SER A 39 -25.19 4.89 4.06
CA SER A 39 -26.16 3.89 3.60
C SER A 39 -26.13 2.62 4.43
N LEU A 40 -27.28 1.94 4.51
CA LEU A 40 -27.35 0.59 5.08
C LEU A 40 -26.44 -0.41 4.33
N ARG A 41 -26.25 -0.19 3.02
CA ARG A 41 -25.36 -1.02 2.19
C ARG A 41 -23.91 -0.90 2.63
N PHE A 42 -23.45 0.31 2.94
CA PHE A 42 -22.11 0.52 3.49
C PHE A 42 -21.89 -0.27 4.77
N ALA A 43 -22.83 -0.19 5.73
CA ALA A 43 -22.73 -0.95 6.96
C ALA A 43 -22.70 -2.47 6.70
N ALA A 44 -23.58 -2.97 5.82
CA ALA A 44 -23.61 -4.38 5.45
C ALA A 44 -22.28 -4.85 4.83
N TYR A 45 -21.71 -4.07 3.92
CA TYR A 45 -20.43 -4.40 3.28
C TYR A 45 -19.26 -4.39 4.25
N VAL A 46 -19.15 -3.37 5.09
CA VAL A 46 -18.09 -3.27 6.11
C VAL A 46 -18.17 -4.45 7.08
N LEU A 47 -19.37 -4.75 7.61
CA LEU A 47 -19.57 -5.86 8.53
C LEU A 47 -19.27 -7.21 7.87
N THR A 48 -19.67 -7.40 6.62
CA THR A 48 -19.40 -8.62 5.85
C THR A 48 -17.90 -8.80 5.62
N GLY A 49 -17.18 -7.74 5.23
CA GLY A 49 -15.73 -7.78 5.03
C GLY A 49 -14.97 -8.10 6.33
N ILE A 50 -15.37 -7.48 7.44
CA ILE A 50 -14.82 -7.80 8.77
C ILE A 50 -15.15 -9.24 9.17
N GLY A 51 -16.36 -9.72 8.87
CA GLY A 51 -16.80 -11.09 9.12
C GLY A 51 -15.95 -12.11 8.36
N PHE A 52 -15.73 -11.91 7.05
CA PHE A 52 -14.85 -12.76 6.25
C PHE A 52 -13.41 -12.71 6.74
N TYR A 53 -12.89 -11.53 7.08
CA TYR A 53 -11.57 -11.40 7.68
C TYR A 53 -11.45 -12.23 8.97
N ALA A 54 -12.40 -12.08 9.88
CA ALA A 54 -12.45 -12.81 11.15
C ALA A 54 -12.53 -14.33 10.93
N LEU A 55 -13.35 -14.79 9.98
CA LEU A 55 -13.41 -16.20 9.60
C LEU A 55 -12.06 -16.69 9.06
N GLY A 56 -11.43 -15.90 8.20
CA GLY A 56 -10.09 -16.14 7.68
C GLY A 56 -9.04 -16.30 8.77
N THR A 57 -9.11 -15.50 9.84
CA THR A 57 -8.17 -15.64 10.97
C THR A 57 -8.24 -16.99 11.70
N ARG A 58 -9.25 -17.83 11.42
CA ARG A 58 -9.34 -19.21 11.94
C ARG A 58 -8.63 -20.22 11.05
N ILE A 59 -8.36 -19.87 9.80
CA ILE A 59 -7.67 -20.72 8.82
C ILE A 59 -6.16 -20.44 8.92
N ARG A 60 -5.36 -21.51 8.89
CA ARG A 60 -3.91 -21.43 8.86
C ARG A 60 -3.43 -21.92 7.51
N ILE A 61 -2.80 -21.04 6.75
CA ILE A 61 -2.19 -21.41 5.47
C ILE A 61 -0.79 -21.88 5.80
N PRO A 62 -0.42 -23.15 5.54
CA PRO A 62 0.94 -23.61 5.80
C PRO A 62 1.91 -22.78 4.93
N PRO A 63 2.83 -22.00 5.53
CA PRO A 63 3.74 -21.17 4.74
C PRO A 63 4.89 -22.06 4.29
N SER A 64 4.63 -22.88 3.29
CA SER A 64 5.74 -23.43 2.53
C SER A 64 6.28 -22.25 1.70
N PRO A 65 7.58 -21.91 1.81
CA PRO A 65 8.19 -20.88 0.96
C PRO A 65 7.91 -21.13 -0.53
N ARG A 66 7.77 -22.42 -0.91
CA ARG A 66 7.39 -22.86 -2.26
C ARG A 66 5.96 -22.47 -2.63
N ALA A 67 4.97 -22.63 -1.76
CA ALA A 67 3.59 -22.23 -2.03
C ALA A 67 3.42 -20.71 -2.08
N LEU A 68 4.11 -19.97 -1.20
CA LEU A 68 4.12 -18.50 -1.26
C LEU A 68 4.78 -18.00 -2.54
N LEU A 69 5.91 -18.60 -2.92
CA LEU A 69 6.59 -18.28 -4.18
C LEU A 69 5.69 -18.62 -5.38
N ALA A 70 5.05 -19.79 -5.40
CA ALA A 70 4.15 -20.20 -6.47
C ALA A 70 2.94 -19.25 -6.57
N LEU A 71 2.34 -18.87 -5.44
CA LEU A 71 1.24 -17.91 -5.40
C LEU A 71 1.68 -16.53 -5.89
N SER A 72 2.82 -16.02 -5.42
CA SER A 72 3.38 -14.75 -5.88
C SER A 72 3.70 -14.78 -7.38
N LEU A 73 4.22 -15.89 -7.90
CA LEU A 73 4.47 -16.06 -9.35
C LEU A 73 3.16 -16.12 -10.14
N ILE A 74 2.14 -16.84 -9.66
CA ILE A 74 0.82 -16.88 -10.31
C ILE A 74 0.20 -15.49 -10.34
N LEU A 75 0.18 -14.78 -9.20
CA LEU A 75 -0.36 -13.42 -9.12
C LEU A 75 0.44 -12.45 -10.01
N LEU A 76 1.77 -12.58 -10.03
CA LEU A 76 2.64 -11.78 -10.90
C LEU A 76 2.33 -12.06 -12.38
N ILE A 77 2.20 -13.32 -12.78
CA ILE A 77 1.86 -13.71 -14.15
C ILE A 77 0.48 -13.16 -14.52
N ILE A 78 -0.54 -13.34 -13.67
CA ILE A 78 -1.89 -12.80 -13.91
C ILE A 78 -1.84 -11.28 -14.08
N ALA A 79 -1.19 -10.56 -13.16
CA ALA A 79 -1.08 -9.11 -13.21
C ALA A 79 -0.30 -8.64 -14.44
N THR A 80 0.81 -9.30 -14.77
CA THR A 80 1.65 -8.89 -15.90
C THR A 80 1.05 -9.24 -17.26
N VAL A 81 0.40 -10.40 -17.41
CA VAL A 81 -0.32 -10.77 -18.65
C VAL A 81 -1.45 -9.80 -18.89
N ARG A 82 -2.16 -9.43 -17.83
CA ARG A 82 -3.28 -8.50 -17.90
C ARG A 82 -2.84 -7.09 -18.31
N GLU A 83 -1.76 -6.59 -17.73
CA GLU A 83 -1.33 -5.20 -17.91
C GLU A 83 -0.41 -5.01 -19.13
N TYR A 84 0.44 -6.00 -19.44
CA TYR A 84 1.50 -5.88 -20.42
C TYR A 84 1.42 -6.94 -21.55
N GLY A 85 0.40 -7.78 -21.56
CA GLY A 85 0.21 -8.81 -22.58
C GLY A 85 1.40 -9.78 -22.66
N PRO A 86 1.94 -10.08 -23.86
CA PRO A 86 3.02 -11.06 -24.03
C PRO A 86 4.34 -10.66 -23.34
N TRP A 87 4.55 -9.38 -23.00
CA TRP A 87 5.73 -8.93 -22.23
C TRP A 87 5.77 -9.51 -20.81
N ALA A 88 4.66 -10.04 -20.32
CA ALA A 88 4.58 -10.80 -19.07
C ALA A 88 5.56 -11.97 -19.04
N PHE A 89 5.68 -12.72 -20.14
CA PHE A 89 6.60 -13.86 -20.22
C PHE A 89 8.06 -13.42 -20.11
N VAL A 90 8.41 -12.26 -20.68
CA VAL A 90 9.75 -11.68 -20.55
C VAL A 90 10.01 -11.32 -19.09
N SER A 91 9.07 -10.65 -18.42
CA SER A 91 9.21 -10.28 -17.00
C SER A 91 9.33 -11.50 -16.08
N ALA A 92 8.53 -12.54 -16.31
CA ALA A 92 8.58 -13.79 -15.56
C ALA A 92 9.93 -14.53 -15.78
N THR A 93 10.44 -14.52 -17.01
CA THR A 93 11.74 -15.10 -17.34
C THR A 93 12.88 -14.36 -16.64
N ILE A 94 12.82 -13.02 -16.59
CA ILE A 94 13.79 -12.20 -15.86
C ILE A 94 13.74 -12.51 -14.36
N VAL A 95 12.55 -12.60 -13.76
CA VAL A 95 12.38 -12.96 -12.34
C VAL A 95 12.94 -14.36 -12.06
N ALA A 96 12.66 -15.33 -12.93
CA ALA A 96 13.22 -16.68 -12.82
C ALA A 96 14.75 -16.70 -12.93
N ALA A 97 15.33 -15.91 -13.84
CA ALA A 97 16.78 -15.77 -13.99
C ALA A 97 17.43 -15.12 -12.75
N ILE A 98 16.81 -14.08 -12.19
CA ILE A 98 17.25 -13.44 -10.94
C ILE A 98 17.22 -14.44 -9.78
N TYR A 99 16.16 -15.25 -9.70
CA TYR A 99 16.05 -16.31 -8.69
C TYR A 99 17.16 -17.34 -8.84
N TRP A 100 17.42 -17.81 -10.06
CA TRP A 100 18.49 -18.77 -10.32
C TRP A 100 19.88 -18.24 -9.96
N GLN A 101 20.10 -16.94 -10.19
CA GLN A 101 21.37 -16.26 -9.87
C GLN A 101 21.40 -15.60 -8.49
N TRP A 102 20.45 -15.94 -7.61
CA TRP A 102 20.25 -15.23 -6.34
C TRP A 102 21.52 -15.11 -5.49
N ASN A 103 22.28 -16.20 -5.34
CA ASN A 103 23.49 -16.20 -4.51
C ASN A 103 24.59 -15.26 -5.05
N THR A 104 24.63 -15.07 -6.37
CA THR A 104 25.58 -14.17 -7.05
C THR A 104 25.12 -12.71 -7.00
N LEU A 105 23.82 -12.48 -7.13
CA LEU A 105 23.23 -11.14 -7.18
C LEU A 105 23.05 -10.53 -5.78
N ARG A 106 22.73 -11.34 -4.76
CA ARG A 106 22.44 -10.90 -3.40
C ARG A 106 23.47 -9.92 -2.80
N PRO A 107 24.80 -10.14 -2.92
CA PRO A 107 25.80 -9.20 -2.40
C PRO A 107 25.78 -7.83 -3.08
N ARG A 108 25.22 -7.74 -4.30
CA ARG A 108 25.24 -6.57 -5.18
C ARG A 108 23.89 -5.88 -5.28
N LEU A 109 22.89 -6.26 -4.47
CA LEU A 109 21.53 -5.69 -4.55
C LEU A 109 21.45 -4.19 -4.23
N HIS A 110 22.47 -3.59 -3.61
CA HIS A 110 22.56 -2.13 -3.49
C HIS A 110 22.64 -1.44 -4.86
N LEU A 111 23.21 -2.09 -5.88
CA LEU A 111 23.22 -1.59 -7.26
C LEU A 111 21.80 -1.50 -7.84
N ALA A 112 20.89 -2.39 -7.43
CA ALA A 112 19.49 -2.31 -7.82
C ALA A 112 18.85 -1.04 -7.26
N SER A 113 19.13 -0.66 -6.00
CA SER A 113 18.64 0.62 -5.48
C SER A 113 19.19 1.82 -6.23
N ILE A 114 20.48 1.80 -6.57
CA ILE A 114 21.11 2.87 -7.35
C ILE A 114 20.46 2.98 -8.74
N ALA A 115 20.28 1.85 -9.43
CA ALA A 115 19.58 1.81 -10.71
C ALA A 115 18.14 2.31 -10.58
N GLY A 116 17.44 1.95 -9.50
CA GLY A 116 16.10 2.42 -9.20
C GLY A 116 16.02 3.93 -9.02
N ILE A 117 16.96 4.51 -8.25
CA ILE A 117 17.09 5.96 -8.06
C ILE A 117 17.35 6.66 -9.41
N VAL A 118 18.25 6.12 -10.23
CA VAL A 118 18.57 6.68 -11.55
C VAL A 118 17.35 6.63 -12.48
N LEU A 119 16.60 5.53 -12.49
CA LEU A 119 15.37 5.40 -13.28
C LEU A 119 14.27 6.38 -12.83
N LEU A 120 14.09 6.54 -11.51
CA LEU A 120 13.14 7.52 -10.97
C LEU A 120 13.57 8.94 -11.33
N ALA A 121 14.85 9.28 -11.22
CA ALA A 121 15.35 10.59 -11.65
C ALA A 121 15.13 10.79 -13.15
N ALA A 122 15.51 9.83 -13.98
CA ALA A 122 15.35 9.89 -15.43
C ALA A 122 13.88 10.05 -15.84
N ASN A 123 12.96 9.33 -15.18
CA ASN A 123 11.53 9.48 -15.42
C ASN A 123 11.02 10.87 -15.01
N LEU A 124 11.49 11.42 -13.88
CA LEU A 124 11.13 12.77 -13.45
C LEU A 124 11.59 13.81 -14.48
N PHE A 125 12.83 13.69 -14.99
CA PHE A 125 13.34 14.54 -16.07
C PHE A 125 12.52 14.38 -17.36
N ALA A 126 12.17 13.15 -17.74
CA ALA A 126 11.37 12.88 -18.93
C ALA A 126 9.93 13.40 -18.83
N THR A 127 9.41 13.58 -17.61
CA THR A 127 8.07 14.15 -17.37
C THR A 127 8.04 15.67 -17.67
N GLY A 128 9.20 16.33 -17.73
CA GLY A 128 9.34 17.74 -18.16
C GLY A 128 8.97 18.80 -17.11
N SER A 129 8.31 18.41 -16.02
CA SER A 129 7.95 19.28 -14.89
C SER A 129 7.84 18.43 -13.61
N VAL A 130 7.68 19.08 -12.46
CA VAL A 130 7.68 18.43 -11.14
C VAL A 130 6.24 18.09 -10.73
N PRO A 131 5.82 16.80 -10.67
CA PRO A 131 4.43 16.42 -10.40
C PRO A 131 3.91 16.84 -9.01
N LEU A 132 4.81 17.16 -8.07
CA LEU A 132 4.43 17.77 -6.79
C LEU A 132 3.73 19.14 -7.02
N LEU A 133 4.27 19.96 -7.92
CA LEU A 133 3.79 21.31 -8.24
C LEU A 133 2.69 21.29 -9.31
N GLU A 134 2.70 20.29 -10.17
CA GLU A 134 1.74 20.15 -11.26
C GLU A 134 1.00 18.79 -11.16
N PRO A 135 -0.16 18.74 -10.46
CA PRO A 135 -0.82 17.49 -10.10
C PRO A 135 -1.32 16.68 -11.29
N THR A 136 -1.60 17.35 -12.41
CA THR A 136 -2.02 16.71 -13.67
C THR A 136 -0.96 15.73 -14.17
N LEU A 137 0.32 16.00 -13.92
CA LEU A 137 1.43 15.15 -14.33
C LEU A 137 1.62 13.92 -13.45
N ARG A 138 0.96 13.83 -12.28
CA ARG A 138 1.13 12.67 -11.40
C ARG A 138 0.74 11.38 -12.10
N PHE A 139 -0.36 11.38 -12.86
CA PHE A 139 -0.79 10.18 -13.59
C PHE A 139 0.16 9.82 -14.73
N SER A 140 0.49 10.79 -15.59
CA SER A 140 1.37 10.54 -16.72
C SER A 140 2.79 10.16 -16.27
N SER A 141 3.20 10.56 -15.07
CA SER A 141 4.51 10.22 -14.49
C SER A 141 4.62 8.78 -13.97
N GLN A 142 3.52 8.03 -13.82
CA GLN A 142 3.50 6.61 -13.43
C GLN A 142 3.82 5.68 -14.61
N THR A 143 4.91 5.98 -15.32
CA THR A 143 5.32 5.17 -16.47
C THR A 143 5.91 3.83 -16.02
N ILE A 144 6.18 2.95 -17.00
CA ILE A 144 6.95 1.73 -16.80
C ILE A 144 8.30 2.00 -16.11
N ALA A 145 8.98 3.10 -16.45
CA ALA A 145 10.25 3.48 -15.83
C ALA A 145 10.07 3.84 -14.34
N PHE A 146 8.97 4.49 -13.98
CA PHE A 146 8.63 4.75 -12.58
C PHE A 146 8.38 3.45 -11.81
N VAL A 147 7.57 2.55 -12.36
CA VAL A 147 7.23 1.27 -11.71
C VAL A 147 8.48 0.42 -11.48
N PHE A 148 9.33 0.27 -12.50
CA PHE A 148 10.61 -0.44 -12.34
C PHE A 148 11.57 0.29 -11.41
N GLY A 149 11.68 1.61 -11.51
CA GLY A 149 12.55 2.42 -10.67
C GLY A 149 12.22 2.27 -9.19
N TYR A 150 10.93 2.40 -8.84
CA TYR A 150 10.46 2.20 -7.47
C TYR A 150 10.66 0.76 -6.98
N SER A 151 10.34 -0.24 -7.81
CA SER A 151 10.49 -1.65 -7.45
C SER A 151 11.95 -2.02 -7.15
N LEU A 152 12.88 -1.57 -7.98
CA LEU A 152 14.31 -1.77 -7.78
C LEU A 152 14.85 -1.05 -6.54
N LEU A 153 14.37 0.19 -6.29
CA LEU A 153 14.67 0.92 -5.06
C LEU A 153 14.22 0.13 -3.82
N PHE A 154 12.95 -0.28 -3.79
CA PHE A 154 12.34 -0.99 -2.68
C PHE A 154 13.08 -2.31 -2.38
N ILE A 155 13.24 -3.17 -3.39
CA ILE A 155 13.92 -4.46 -3.26
C ILE A 155 15.38 -4.24 -2.82
N GLY A 156 16.11 -3.35 -3.49
CA GLY A 156 17.51 -3.11 -3.15
C GLY A 156 17.70 -2.59 -1.72
N VAL A 157 16.81 -1.71 -1.23
CA VAL A 157 16.87 -1.21 0.16
C VAL A 157 16.59 -2.33 1.15
N ALA A 158 15.55 -3.14 0.90
CA ALA A 158 15.17 -4.26 1.76
C ALA A 158 16.32 -5.23 2.00
N PHE A 159 17.08 -5.54 0.94
CA PHE A 159 18.19 -6.49 1.01
C PHE A 159 19.54 -5.85 1.37
N THR A 160 19.73 -4.56 1.13
CA THR A 160 20.94 -3.85 1.58
C THR A 160 20.91 -3.64 3.09
N PHE A 161 19.74 -3.39 3.67
CA PHE A 161 19.58 -3.01 5.07
C PHE A 161 20.18 -4.01 6.09
N PRO A 162 20.01 -5.35 5.95
CA PRO A 162 20.66 -6.31 6.84
C PRO A 162 22.19 -6.32 6.77
N ARG A 163 22.77 -5.88 5.65
CA ARG A 163 24.21 -5.92 5.39
C ARG A 163 24.89 -4.59 5.73
N ASP A 164 24.32 -3.49 5.25
CA ASP A 164 24.82 -2.13 5.47
C ASP A 164 23.67 -1.16 5.68
N ARG A 165 23.44 -0.84 6.96
CA ARG A 165 22.34 0.03 7.40
C ARG A 165 22.55 1.49 6.99
N ARG A 166 23.79 1.95 6.99
CA ARG A 166 24.10 3.34 6.65
C ARG A 166 23.83 3.55 5.17
N LEU A 167 24.31 2.63 4.33
CA LEU A 167 24.03 2.66 2.90
C LEU A 167 22.52 2.55 2.62
N ALA A 168 21.81 1.62 3.26
CA ALA A 168 20.35 1.50 3.06
C ALA A 168 19.58 2.76 3.48
N ALA A 169 19.98 3.42 4.58
CA ALA A 169 19.39 4.68 5.02
C ALA A 169 19.67 5.81 4.01
N VAL A 170 20.90 5.92 3.52
CA VAL A 170 21.27 6.91 2.48
C VAL A 170 20.46 6.70 1.21
N LEU A 171 20.40 5.46 0.71
CA LEU A 171 19.62 5.10 -0.49
C LEU A 171 18.12 5.42 -0.31
N THR A 172 17.59 5.20 0.90
CA THR A 172 16.20 5.54 1.23
C THR A 172 15.96 7.04 1.25
N VAL A 173 16.88 7.82 1.83
CA VAL A 173 16.77 9.30 1.83
C VAL A 173 16.86 9.84 0.40
N CYS A 174 17.81 9.36 -0.41
CA CYS A 174 17.95 9.77 -1.80
C CYS A 174 16.71 9.42 -2.64
N GLY A 175 16.28 8.16 -2.61
CA GLY A 175 15.10 7.70 -3.33
C GLY A 175 13.81 8.35 -2.82
N GLY A 176 13.68 8.49 -1.50
CA GLY A 176 12.56 9.17 -0.85
C GLY A 176 12.45 10.65 -1.25
N SER A 177 13.57 11.35 -1.33
CA SER A 177 13.60 12.75 -1.77
C SER A 177 13.12 12.90 -3.21
N ILE A 178 13.51 11.98 -4.11
CA ILE A 178 12.97 11.96 -5.48
C ILE A 178 11.47 11.65 -5.47
N LEU A 179 11.02 10.66 -4.71
CA LEU A 179 9.60 10.31 -4.60
C LEU A 179 8.75 11.45 -4.05
N MET A 180 9.29 12.32 -3.17
CA MET A 180 8.60 13.54 -2.74
C MET A 180 8.31 14.49 -3.89
N LEU A 181 9.22 14.60 -4.87
CA LEU A 181 9.03 15.46 -6.05
C LEU A 181 7.90 14.98 -6.97
N TYR A 182 7.55 13.69 -6.90
CA TYR A 182 6.36 13.17 -7.57
C TYR A 182 5.06 13.49 -6.81
N GLY A 183 5.12 13.90 -5.54
CA GLY A 183 3.96 14.09 -4.69
C GLY A 183 3.27 12.80 -4.25
N PHE A 184 3.88 11.63 -4.46
CA PHE A 184 3.32 10.34 -4.03
C PHE A 184 3.69 10.00 -2.59
N ARG A 185 2.70 10.06 -1.70
CA ARG A 185 2.88 9.86 -0.25
C ARG A 185 2.94 8.39 0.15
N SER A 186 2.25 7.52 -0.60
CA SER A 186 2.17 6.07 -0.32
C SER A 186 3.50 5.36 -0.53
N TYR A 187 4.18 5.61 -1.67
CA TYR A 187 5.50 5.00 -1.96
C TYR A 187 6.56 5.41 -0.94
N LEU A 188 6.54 6.67 -0.50
CA LEU A 188 7.42 7.15 0.55
C LEU A 188 7.15 6.47 1.90
N LEU A 189 5.88 6.35 2.28
CA LEU A 189 5.47 5.64 3.50
C LEU A 189 5.92 4.19 3.48
N VAL A 190 5.70 3.47 2.37
CA VAL A 190 6.11 2.07 2.22
C VAL A 190 7.62 1.92 2.38
N LEU A 191 8.42 2.83 1.80
CA LEU A 191 9.88 2.81 1.92
C LEU A 191 10.35 3.08 3.36
N VAL A 192 9.72 4.02 4.08
CA VAL A 192 10.03 4.31 5.49
C VAL A 192 9.61 3.15 6.40
N LEU A 193 8.43 2.58 6.17
CA LEU A 193 7.95 1.41 6.90
C LEU A 193 8.86 0.21 6.69
N LEU A 194 9.35 -0.02 5.46
CA LEU A 194 10.32 -1.06 5.16
C LEU A 194 11.57 -0.94 6.04
N LEU A 195 12.16 0.26 6.15
CA LEU A 195 13.30 0.50 7.04
C LEU A 195 12.94 0.26 8.51
N GLY A 196 11.81 0.80 8.96
CA GLY A 196 11.35 0.68 10.35
C GLY A 196 11.13 -0.77 10.77
N ILE A 197 10.43 -1.54 9.93
CA ILE A 197 10.22 -2.99 10.11
C ILE A 197 11.57 -3.70 10.10
N SER A 198 12.44 -3.42 9.13
CA SER A 198 13.75 -4.06 9.04
C SER A 198 14.61 -3.80 10.27
N TRP A 199 14.55 -2.59 10.85
CA TRP A 199 15.23 -2.23 12.10
C TRP A 199 14.68 -2.99 13.31
N TRP A 200 13.36 -3.05 13.41
CA TRP A 200 12.67 -3.78 14.48
C TRP A 200 12.98 -5.27 14.45
N MET A 201 13.00 -5.86 13.26
CA MET A 201 13.24 -7.29 13.08
C MET A 201 14.66 -7.73 13.43
N GLN A 202 15.64 -6.84 13.29
CA GLN A 202 17.01 -7.09 13.77
C GLN A 202 17.16 -6.96 15.30
N GLY A 203 16.07 -6.75 16.03
CA GLY A 203 16.06 -6.65 17.50
C GLY A 203 16.79 -5.40 18.03
N ARG A 204 17.08 -4.44 17.16
CA ARG A 204 17.89 -3.25 17.46
C ARG A 204 17.04 -2.00 17.68
N ALA A 205 15.75 -2.08 17.40
CA ALA A 205 14.79 -1.01 17.66
C ALA A 205 13.81 -1.42 18.75
N SER A 206 13.62 -0.52 19.71
CA SER A 206 12.54 -0.64 20.69
C SER A 206 11.20 -0.32 20.04
N ALA A 207 10.09 -0.72 20.65
CA ALA A 207 8.75 -0.31 20.20
C ALA A 207 8.64 1.23 20.09
N ARG A 208 9.35 1.98 20.94
CA ARG A 208 9.43 3.45 20.90
C ARG A 208 10.07 3.96 19.61
N THR A 209 11.11 3.29 19.11
CA THR A 209 11.79 3.64 17.86
C THR A 209 10.87 3.41 16.65
N GLY A 210 10.10 2.32 16.65
CA GLY A 210 9.09 2.05 15.62
C GLY A 210 7.97 3.10 15.62
N ILE A 211 7.44 3.43 16.80
CA ILE A 211 6.44 4.48 16.97
C ILE A 211 6.99 5.84 16.51
N GLY A 212 8.23 6.18 16.86
CA GLY A 212 8.89 7.41 16.41
C GLY A 212 9.04 7.48 14.89
N ALA A 213 9.40 6.38 14.24
CA ALA A 213 9.48 6.33 12.77
C ALA A 213 8.11 6.53 12.10
N VAL A 214 7.06 5.90 12.64
CA VAL A 214 5.68 6.11 12.18
C VAL A 214 5.25 7.57 12.39
N ALA A 215 5.55 8.15 13.55
CA ALA A 215 5.23 9.54 13.85
C ALA A 215 5.92 10.52 12.88
N VAL A 216 7.21 10.31 12.59
CA VAL A 216 7.95 11.12 11.60
C VAL A 216 7.35 10.96 10.21
N ALA A 217 7.01 9.73 9.80
CA ALA A 217 6.34 9.49 8.52
C ALA A 217 4.99 10.22 8.45
N CYS A 218 4.17 10.18 9.51
CA CYS A 218 2.92 10.90 9.60
C CYS A 218 3.11 12.42 9.47
N ILE A 219 4.10 12.99 10.18
CA ILE A 219 4.42 14.43 10.09
C ILE A 219 4.81 14.81 8.67
N ILE A 220 5.68 14.03 8.01
CA ILE A 220 6.09 14.27 6.63
C ILE A 220 4.88 14.23 5.70
N ILE A 221 3.99 13.25 5.85
CA ILE A 221 2.81 13.07 4.99
C ILE A 221 1.80 14.20 5.19
N VAL A 222 1.50 14.57 6.43
CA VAL A 222 0.59 15.68 6.74
C VAL A 222 1.20 17.00 6.30
N GLY A 223 2.51 17.19 6.51
CA GLY A 223 3.25 18.38 6.08
C GLY A 223 3.23 18.54 4.56
N ILE A 224 3.61 17.52 3.80
CA ILE A 224 3.51 17.51 2.33
C ILE A 224 2.04 17.70 1.91
N GLY A 225 1.11 17.07 2.63
CA GLY A 225 -0.33 17.24 2.48
C GLY A 225 -0.77 18.68 2.49
N TYR A 226 -0.43 19.38 3.56
CA TYR A 226 -0.77 20.76 3.81
C TYR A 226 -0.05 21.72 2.85
N VAL A 227 1.23 21.49 2.57
CA VAL A 227 1.97 22.30 1.58
C VAL A 227 1.31 22.20 0.21
N THR A 228 0.85 21.02 -0.20
CA THR A 228 0.13 20.90 -1.48
C THR A 228 -1.23 21.58 -1.49
N THR A 229 -1.94 21.71 -0.36
CA THR A 229 -3.20 22.48 -0.32
C THR A 229 -2.97 23.99 -0.35
N LEU A 230 -1.77 24.47 0.01
CA LEU A 230 -1.40 25.88 -0.11
C LEU A 230 -0.90 26.25 -1.50
N LEU A 231 -0.14 25.36 -2.15
CA LEU A 231 0.53 25.64 -3.41
C LEU A 231 -0.34 25.38 -4.64
N LEU A 232 -1.36 24.52 -4.53
CA LEU A 232 -2.21 24.14 -5.64
C LEU A 232 -3.52 24.93 -5.61
N PRO A 233 -4.10 25.26 -6.77
CA PRO A 233 -5.41 25.90 -6.86
C PRO A 233 -6.48 24.89 -6.41
N GLN A 234 -6.72 24.82 -5.10
CA GLN A 234 -7.79 24.06 -4.48
C GLN A 234 -8.82 25.06 -3.94
N GLN A 235 -10.10 24.72 -4.06
CA GLN A 235 -11.19 25.59 -3.60
C GLN A 235 -11.30 25.65 -2.08
N TRP A 236 -10.52 24.85 -1.36
CA TRP A 236 -10.61 24.62 0.08
C TRP A 236 -9.23 24.73 0.73
N HIS A 237 -9.11 25.58 1.74
CA HIS A 237 -7.92 25.74 2.58
C HIS A 237 -8.20 25.15 3.96
N LEU A 238 -7.88 23.87 4.13
CA LEU A 238 -8.05 23.16 5.39
C LEU A 238 -6.82 23.33 6.28
N LEU A 239 -7.03 23.53 7.58
CA LEU A 239 -5.98 23.44 8.59
C LEU A 239 -5.42 21.99 8.65
N PRO A 240 -4.19 21.76 9.12
CA PRO A 240 -3.58 20.43 9.10
C PRO A 240 -4.40 19.32 9.80
N HIS A 241 -5.11 19.65 10.88
CA HIS A 241 -5.97 18.69 11.58
C HIS A 241 -7.28 18.44 10.83
N GLU A 242 -7.87 19.47 10.22
CA GLU A 242 -9.03 19.36 9.33
C GLU A 242 -8.69 18.53 8.10
N LEU A 243 -7.47 18.63 7.58
CA LEU A 243 -6.99 17.82 6.46
C LEU A 243 -6.97 16.33 6.80
N VAL A 244 -6.61 15.96 8.03
CA VAL A 244 -6.67 14.56 8.47
C VAL A 244 -8.12 14.10 8.57
N ALA A 245 -8.98 14.86 9.24
CA ALA A 245 -10.39 14.52 9.40
C ALA A 245 -11.12 14.45 8.04
N TYR A 246 -10.90 15.44 7.18
CA TYR A 246 -11.41 15.47 5.80
C TYR A 246 -10.95 14.26 5.00
N ARG A 247 -9.69 13.82 5.12
CA ARG A 247 -9.22 12.62 4.40
C ARG A 247 -9.91 11.36 4.88
N ILE A 248 -10.07 11.16 6.19
CA ILE A 248 -10.77 9.99 6.72
C ILE A 248 -12.27 10.03 6.32
N GLY A 249 -12.90 11.21 6.44
CA GLY A 249 -14.29 11.43 6.01
C GLY A 249 -14.48 11.19 4.51
N PHE A 250 -13.62 11.77 3.67
CA PHE A 250 -13.64 11.58 2.21
C PHE A 250 -13.46 10.12 1.83
N THR A 251 -12.49 9.42 2.42
CA THR A 251 -12.24 8.00 2.16
C THR A 251 -13.46 7.14 2.50
N THR A 252 -14.11 7.39 3.65
CA THR A 252 -15.33 6.68 4.03
C THR A 252 -16.55 7.05 3.19
N HIS A 253 -16.71 8.32 2.82
CA HIS A 253 -17.74 8.80 1.89
C HIS A 253 -17.63 8.12 0.52
N MET A 254 -16.43 8.11 -0.06
CA MET A 254 -16.19 7.47 -1.35
C MET A 254 -16.38 5.95 -1.27
N LEU A 255 -16.10 5.33 -0.12
CA LEU A 255 -16.45 3.93 0.13
C LEU A 255 -17.97 3.71 0.17
N ASP A 256 -18.76 4.60 0.78
CA ASP A 256 -20.23 4.51 0.76
C ASP A 256 -20.77 4.64 -0.67
N ILE A 257 -20.26 5.59 -1.46
CA ILE A 257 -20.61 5.69 -2.89
C ILE A 257 -20.28 4.36 -3.60
N ALA A 258 -19.07 3.82 -3.42
CA ALA A 258 -18.70 2.53 -3.98
C ALA A 258 -19.69 1.40 -3.61
N CYS A 259 -20.13 1.36 -2.35
CA CYS A 259 -21.12 0.38 -1.87
C CYS A 259 -22.49 0.55 -2.52
N ARG A 260 -22.89 1.78 -2.85
CA ARG A 260 -24.16 2.08 -3.53
C ARG A 260 -24.10 1.67 -5.00
N GLU A 261 -23.03 2.07 -5.69
CA GLU A 261 -22.81 1.84 -7.13
C GLU A 261 -22.56 0.36 -7.46
N ALA A 262 -21.83 -0.38 -6.60
CA ALA A 262 -21.49 -1.77 -6.86
C ALA A 262 -22.68 -2.75 -6.94
N GLY A 263 -23.87 -2.37 -6.44
CA GLY A 263 -24.95 -3.33 -6.24
C GLY A 263 -24.53 -4.44 -5.27
N TRP A 264 -24.99 -5.68 -5.44
CA TRP A 264 -24.56 -6.85 -4.64
C TRP A 264 -23.46 -7.69 -5.30
N TRP A 265 -23.33 -7.57 -6.63
CA TRP A 265 -22.51 -8.43 -7.47
C TRP A 265 -21.23 -7.75 -7.98
N GLY A 266 -21.07 -6.45 -7.70
CA GLY A 266 -20.03 -5.64 -8.31
C GLY A 266 -20.40 -5.23 -9.73
N ILE A 267 -19.65 -4.28 -10.28
CA ILE A 267 -19.82 -3.77 -11.64
C ILE A 267 -18.69 -4.20 -12.57
N PHE A 268 -17.51 -4.51 -12.02
CA PHE A 268 -16.32 -4.84 -12.81
C PHE A 268 -16.05 -6.35 -12.95
N HIS A 269 -16.70 -7.21 -12.17
CA HIS A 269 -16.72 -8.68 -12.30
C HIS A 269 -15.33 -9.35 -12.40
N GLY A 270 -14.41 -9.01 -11.49
CA GLY A 270 -13.02 -9.49 -11.45
C GLY A 270 -12.05 -8.68 -12.32
N SER A 271 -12.52 -7.60 -12.93
CA SER A 271 -11.72 -6.74 -13.80
C SER A 271 -10.98 -5.60 -13.08
N LEU A 272 -11.06 -5.49 -11.77
CA LEU A 272 -10.41 -4.40 -11.03
C LEU A 272 -9.21 -4.89 -10.23
N TRP A 273 -9.33 -5.98 -9.47
CA TRP A 273 -8.39 -6.39 -8.41
C TRP A 273 -6.92 -6.52 -8.85
N THR A 274 -6.67 -6.83 -10.13
CA THR A 274 -5.31 -6.99 -10.68
C THR A 274 -4.91 -5.91 -11.69
N HIS A 275 -5.69 -4.85 -11.84
CA HIS A 275 -5.41 -3.80 -12.82
C HIS A 275 -4.53 -2.70 -12.22
N ALA A 276 -3.44 -2.29 -12.89
CA ALA A 276 -2.60 -1.21 -12.40
C ALA A 276 -3.34 0.14 -12.30
N ALA A 277 -4.37 0.34 -13.13
CA ALA A 277 -5.23 1.53 -13.13
C ALA A 277 -6.43 1.44 -12.17
N THR A 278 -6.42 0.51 -11.20
CA THR A 278 -7.51 0.32 -10.21
C THR A 278 -7.98 1.64 -9.61
N SER A 279 -7.06 2.45 -9.07
CA SER A 279 -7.43 3.68 -8.34
C SER A 279 -8.08 4.76 -9.25
N PRO A 280 -7.57 5.01 -10.47
CA PRO A 280 -8.29 5.86 -11.43
C PRO A 280 -9.66 5.33 -11.84
N ILE A 281 -9.81 4.02 -12.06
CA ILE A 281 -11.09 3.39 -12.43
C ILE A 281 -12.10 3.50 -11.27
N VAL A 282 -11.64 3.29 -10.03
CA VAL A 282 -12.47 3.52 -8.85
C VAL A 282 -12.86 4.99 -8.76
N GLY A 283 -11.91 5.90 -8.94
CA GLY A 283 -12.14 7.35 -8.89
C GLY A 283 -13.16 7.85 -9.92
N SER A 284 -13.17 7.30 -11.14
CA SER A 284 -14.16 7.65 -12.15
C SER A 284 -15.57 7.25 -11.74
N VAL A 285 -15.74 6.13 -11.03
CA VAL A 285 -17.04 5.67 -10.53
C VAL A 285 -17.50 6.50 -9.32
N VAL A 286 -16.62 6.73 -8.34
CA VAL A 286 -17.06 7.28 -7.04
C VAL A 286 -16.97 8.80 -6.94
N ALA A 287 -16.19 9.45 -7.80
CA ALA A 287 -15.96 10.89 -7.74
C ALA A 287 -15.98 11.58 -9.12
N GLY A 288 -16.34 10.85 -10.19
CA GLY A 288 -16.29 11.36 -11.56
C GLY A 288 -14.87 11.56 -12.12
N GLY A 289 -13.83 11.10 -11.42
CA GLY A 289 -12.45 11.14 -11.87
C GLY A 289 -11.41 11.16 -10.74
N GLY A 290 -10.13 11.12 -11.10
CA GLY A 290 -9.02 11.23 -10.14
C GLY A 290 -8.49 9.90 -9.58
N ASN A 291 -7.39 9.96 -8.83
CA ASN A 291 -6.70 8.79 -8.27
C ASN A 291 -7.19 8.59 -6.84
N ILE A 292 -8.32 7.92 -6.69
CA ILE A 292 -8.97 7.80 -5.40
C ILE A 292 -8.89 6.35 -4.95
N THR A 293 -8.41 6.15 -3.72
CA THR A 293 -8.50 4.89 -3.01
C THR A 293 -9.55 5.06 -1.91
N THR A 294 -10.66 4.35 -2.06
CA THR A 294 -11.80 4.38 -1.14
C THR A 294 -11.49 3.64 0.15
N THR A 295 -10.85 2.47 0.09
CA THR A 295 -10.18 1.70 1.17
C THR A 295 -9.55 0.46 0.53
N VAL A 296 -8.98 -0.47 1.33
CA VAL A 296 -8.59 -1.81 0.85
C VAL A 296 -9.78 -2.62 0.33
N ILE A 297 -11.00 -2.38 0.84
CA ILE A 297 -12.20 -3.15 0.47
C ILE A 297 -13.01 -2.52 -0.66
N GLY A 298 -12.87 -1.22 -0.92
CA GLY A 298 -13.68 -0.57 -1.96
C GLY A 298 -13.43 -1.08 -3.38
N PRO A 299 -12.17 -1.34 -3.81
CA PRO A 299 -11.91 -2.03 -5.07
C PRO A 299 -12.60 -3.40 -5.17
N LEU A 300 -12.55 -4.22 -4.10
CA LEU A 300 -13.23 -5.52 -4.06
C LEU A 300 -14.75 -5.41 -4.22
N ILE A 301 -15.34 -4.41 -3.56
CA ILE A 301 -16.79 -4.18 -3.60
C ILE A 301 -17.21 -3.79 -5.02
N LEU A 302 -16.50 -2.85 -5.64
CA LEU A 302 -16.79 -2.44 -7.02
C LEU A 302 -16.55 -3.56 -8.03
N ASP A 303 -15.65 -4.49 -7.71
CA ASP A 303 -15.28 -5.56 -8.60
C ASP A 303 -16.26 -6.73 -8.55
N GLY A 304 -16.36 -7.42 -7.43
CA GLY A 304 -17.26 -8.59 -7.30
C GLY A 304 -18.29 -8.48 -6.17
N GLY A 305 -18.52 -7.27 -5.64
CA GLY A 305 -19.52 -7.05 -4.59
C GLY A 305 -19.25 -7.86 -3.34
N ILE A 306 -20.28 -8.55 -2.83
CA ILE A 306 -20.13 -9.38 -1.61
C ILE A 306 -19.18 -10.55 -1.86
N LEU A 307 -19.23 -11.16 -3.05
CA LEU A 307 -18.46 -12.37 -3.32
C LEU A 307 -16.97 -12.11 -3.20
N GLU A 308 -16.51 -10.98 -3.72
CA GLU A 308 -15.10 -10.61 -3.66
C GLU A 308 -14.64 -10.17 -2.27
N LEU A 309 -15.54 -9.72 -1.39
CA LEU A 309 -15.19 -9.54 0.02
C LEU A 309 -14.75 -10.85 0.70
N SER A 310 -15.07 -12.01 0.16
CA SER A 310 -14.52 -13.28 0.65
C SER A 310 -12.99 -13.32 0.61
N LEU A 311 -12.33 -12.53 -0.25
CA LEU A 311 -10.86 -12.39 -0.29
C LEU A 311 -10.29 -11.80 1.01
N MET A 312 -11.11 -11.10 1.81
CA MET A 312 -10.71 -10.69 3.16
C MET A 312 -10.41 -11.89 4.06
N SER A 313 -11.01 -13.06 3.82
CA SER A 313 -10.67 -14.31 4.52
C SER A 313 -9.25 -14.77 4.22
N VAL A 314 -8.76 -14.57 2.98
CA VAL A 314 -7.37 -14.87 2.60
C VAL A 314 -6.43 -13.94 3.36
N LEU A 315 -6.73 -12.64 3.40
CA LEU A 315 -5.96 -11.67 4.17
C LEU A 315 -5.93 -12.01 5.67
N GLY A 316 -7.06 -12.37 6.26
CA GLY A 316 -7.16 -12.82 7.65
C GLY A 316 -6.33 -14.07 7.92
N SER A 317 -6.37 -15.04 7.00
CA SER A 317 -5.60 -16.29 7.07
C SER A 317 -4.10 -16.03 7.04
N ILE A 318 -3.64 -15.17 6.13
CA ILE A 318 -2.24 -14.74 6.03
C ILE A 318 -1.81 -14.07 7.33
N MET A 319 -2.56 -13.08 7.82
CA MET A 319 -2.23 -12.34 9.03
C MET A 319 -2.14 -13.25 10.26
N ALA A 320 -3.06 -14.19 10.41
CA ALA A 320 -3.07 -15.08 11.56
C ALA A 320 -1.94 -16.11 11.51
N THR A 321 -1.60 -16.58 10.31
CA THR A 321 -0.43 -17.43 10.06
C THR A 321 0.88 -16.70 10.38
N LEU A 322 1.02 -15.45 9.93
CA LEU A 322 2.18 -14.60 10.23
C LEU A 322 2.31 -14.34 11.73
N TYR A 323 1.20 -14.03 12.40
CA TYR A 323 1.17 -13.77 13.83
C TYR A 323 1.62 -14.99 14.66
N GLU A 324 1.12 -16.18 14.33
CA GLU A 324 1.50 -17.41 15.04
C GLU A 324 2.99 -17.73 14.87
N ARG A 325 3.53 -17.55 13.66
CA ARG A 325 4.96 -17.74 13.42
C ARG A 325 5.83 -16.72 14.14
N ALA A 326 5.39 -15.46 14.20
CA ALA A 326 6.06 -14.43 14.97
C ALA A 326 6.10 -14.77 16.48
N ARG A 327 5.13 -15.55 16.99
CA ARG A 327 5.12 -16.05 18.36
C ARG A 327 5.96 -17.30 18.58
N SER A 328 6.01 -18.21 17.60
CA SER A 328 6.62 -19.54 17.75
C SER A 328 8.09 -19.61 17.33
N THR A 329 8.57 -18.72 16.46
CA THR A 329 9.94 -18.76 15.94
C THR A 329 10.78 -17.57 16.45
N PRO A 330 11.97 -17.80 17.06
CA PRO A 330 12.86 -16.70 17.48
C PRO A 330 13.62 -15.98 16.33
N MET A 331 13.27 -16.17 15.05
CA MET A 331 14.17 -15.87 13.92
C MET A 331 14.01 -14.50 13.23
N HIS A 332 15.15 -14.10 12.64
CA HIS A 332 15.63 -12.78 12.19
C HIS A 332 15.35 -12.44 10.70
N VAL A 333 14.37 -13.05 10.04
CA VAL A 333 14.11 -12.80 8.60
C VAL A 333 12.95 -11.83 8.43
N PRO A 334 13.06 -10.74 7.63
CA PRO A 334 11.98 -9.80 7.39
C PRO A 334 10.77 -10.51 6.82
N TYR A 335 9.71 -10.66 7.61
CA TYR A 335 8.50 -11.41 7.23
C TYR A 335 7.64 -10.67 6.19
N TYR A 336 8.08 -9.47 5.79
CA TYR A 336 7.34 -8.50 4.98
C TYR A 336 8.11 -8.10 3.70
N ALA A 337 9.13 -8.86 3.31
CA ALA A 337 9.84 -8.65 2.04
C ALA A 337 9.23 -9.49 0.92
#